data_AF-A0A7W4E2L4-F1
#
_entry.id   AF-A0A7W4E2L4-F1
#
_cell.length_a   1.000
_cell.length_b   1.000
_cell.length_c   1.000
_cell.angle_alpha   90.00
_cell.angle_beta   90.00
_cell.angle_gamma   90.00
#
_symmetry.space_group_name_H-M   'P 1'
#
loop_
_entity.id
_entity.type
_entity.pdbx_description
1 polymer ?
#
loop_
_entity_poly.entity_id
_entity_poly.type
_entity_poly.pdbx_seq_one_letter_code
_entity_poly.pdbx_strand_id
1 'polypeptide(L)' 'MKKENTMAERIKEKYSLTSIAKKFNTDLAYVSQIARGKRIPTRGKGLKIKKELEELVK' A
#
# COMPACT_ATOMS: atom_id res chain seq x y z
N MET A 1 16.19 -2.81 -20.29
CA MET A 1 15.30 -2.04 -19.39
C MET A 1 15.43 -2.60 -17.99
N LYS A 2 15.92 -1.80 -17.02
CA LYS A 2 15.89 -2.19 -15.60
C LYS A 2 14.42 -2.22 -15.18
N LYS A 3 13.88 -3.38 -14.81
CA LYS A 3 12.57 -3.47 -14.14
C LYS A 3 12.73 -2.80 -12.77
N GLU A 4 12.27 -1.56 -12.65
CA GLU A 4 12.10 -0.95 -11.34
C GLU A 4 10.96 -1.70 -10.65
N ASN A 5 11.32 -2.66 -9.78
CA ASN A 5 10.35 -3.40 -9.00
C ASN A 5 9.48 -2.42 -8.22
N THR A 6 8.20 -2.35 -8.56
CA THR A 6 7.25 -1.45 -7.89
C THR A 6 7.10 -1.85 -6.42
N MET A 7 6.72 -0.90 -5.54
CA MET A 7 6.45 -1.21 -4.13
C MET A 7 5.50 -2.41 -3.96
N ALA A 8 4.54 -2.57 -4.88
CA ALA A 8 3.63 -3.71 -4.91
C ALA A 8 4.32 -5.07 -5.11
N GLU A 9 5.41 -5.15 -5.86
CA GLU A 9 6.20 -6.39 -6.01
C GLU A 9 7.02 -6.69 -4.75
N ARG A 10 7.58 -5.66 -4.09
CA ARG A 10 8.28 -5.82 -2.81
C ARG A 10 7.35 -6.21 -1.65
N ILE A 11 6.10 -5.70 -1.68
CA ILE A 11 5.08 -6.02 -0.66
C ILE A 11 4.55 -7.46 -0.82
N LYS A 12 4.49 -7.96 -2.06
CA LYS A 12 3.93 -9.30 -2.38
C LYS A 12 4.63 -10.44 -1.64
N GLU A 13 5.90 -10.27 -1.28
CA GLU A 13 6.71 -11.29 -0.59
C GLU A 13 6.71 -11.15 0.94
N LYS A 14 6.30 -10.01 1.52
CA LYS A 14 6.51 -9.75 2.96
C LYS A 14 5.26 -9.39 3.77
N TYR A 15 4.20 -8.83 3.19
CA TYR A 15 3.07 -8.34 3.99
C TYR A 15 1.69 -8.56 3.37
N SER A 16 0.75 -9.02 4.20
CA SER A 16 -0.65 -9.14 3.81
C SER A 16 -1.33 -7.77 3.83
N LEU A 17 -1.56 -7.18 2.65
CA LEU A 17 -2.36 -5.95 2.50
C LEU A 17 -3.74 -6.03 3.17
N THR A 18 -4.23 -7.25 3.39
CA THR A 18 -5.47 -7.55 4.12
C THR A 18 -5.41 -7.11 5.59
N SER A 19 -4.26 -7.18 6.26
CA SER A 19 -4.13 -6.74 7.66
C SER A 19 -4.27 -5.22 7.77
N ILE A 20 -3.70 -4.47 6.82
CA ILE A 20 -3.83 -3.01 6.72
C ILE A 20 -5.29 -2.64 6.42
N ALA A 21 -5.92 -3.35 5.49
CA ALA A 21 -7.34 -3.14 5.18
C ALA A 21 -8.22 -3.28 6.43
N LYS A 22 -7.98 -4.33 7.24
CA LYS A 22 -8.65 -4.53 8.53
C LYS A 22 -8.31 -3.41 9.54
N LYS A 23 -7.03 -3.05 9.69
CA LYS A 23 -6.56 -1.99 10.62
C LYS A 23 -7.26 -0.65 10.37
N PHE A 24 -7.48 -0.31 9.10
CA PHE A 24 -8.07 0.98 8.70
C PHE A 24 -9.58 0.91 8.41
N ASN A 25 -10.21 -0.24 8.68
CA ASN A 25 -11.61 -0.52 8.36
C ASN A 25 -11.94 -0.05 6.93
N THR A 26 -11.25 -0.63 5.96
CA THR A 26 -11.36 -0.31 4.54
C THR A 26 -11.24 -1.59 3.72
N ASP A 27 -11.56 -1.50 2.45
CA ASP A 27 -11.43 -2.57 1.48
C ASP A 27 -9.98 -2.80 1.02
N LEU A 28 -9.67 -4.07 0.75
CA LEU A 28 -8.38 -4.50 0.21
C LEU A 28 -8.09 -3.84 -1.14
N ALA A 29 -9.12 -3.57 -1.95
CA ALA A 29 -8.96 -2.94 -3.26
C ALA A 29 -8.43 -1.51 -3.13
N TYR A 30 -8.99 -0.70 -2.24
CA TYR A 30 -8.48 0.63 -1.92
C TYR A 30 -7.03 0.63 -1.44
N VAL A 31 -6.68 -0.25 -0.50
CA VAL A 31 -5.28 -0.38 -0.04
C VAL A 31 -4.36 -0.80 -1.18
N SER A 32 -4.79 -1.74 -2.02
CA SER A 32 -4.02 -2.21 -3.17
C SER A 32 -3.81 -1.12 -4.23
N GLN A 33 -4.78 -0.24 -4.44
CA GLN A 33 -4.64 0.92 -5.33
C GLN A 33 -3.58 1.89 -4.81
N ILE A 34 -3.53 2.11 -3.48
CA ILE A 34 -2.51 2.95 -2.85
C ILE A 34 -1.14 2.30 -2.94
N ALA A 35 -1.02 1.01 -2.59
CA ALA A 35 0.23 0.26 -2.63
C ALA A 35 0.85 0.18 -4.05
N ARG A 36 0.00 0.16 -5.09
CA ARG A 36 0.42 0.16 -6.50
C ARG A 36 0.67 1.57 -7.06
N GLY A 37 0.49 2.63 -6.26
CA GLY A 37 0.60 4.02 -6.74
C GLY A 37 -0.51 4.46 -7.69
N LYS A 38 -1.52 3.62 -7.97
CA LYS A 38 -2.70 3.99 -8.78
C LYS A 38 -3.53 5.07 -8.11
N ARG A 39 -3.50 5.11 -6.77
CA ARG A 39 -4.15 6.13 -5.97
C ARG A 39 -3.13 6.79 -5.05
N ILE A 40 -3.00 8.12 -5.15
CA ILE A 40 -2.08 8.90 -4.33
C ILE A 40 -2.90 9.79 -3.38
N PRO A 41 -3.29 9.26 -2.20
CA PRO A 41 -4.02 10.05 -1.22
C PRO A 41 -3.10 11.11 -0.58
N THR A 42 -3.61 12.35 -0.49
CA THR A 42 -2.89 13.49 0.08
C THR A 42 -3.38 13.87 1.48
N ARG A 43 -4.51 13.31 1.95
CA ARG A 43 -5.10 13.61 3.26
C ARG A 43 -5.90 12.44 3.84
N GLY A 44 -6.26 12.55 5.12
CA GLY A 44 -7.19 11.64 5.81
C GLY A 44 -6.69 10.20 5.93
N LYS A 45 -7.63 9.24 5.90
CA LYS A 45 -7.35 7.80 6.04
C LYS A 45 -6.36 7.29 5.00
N GLY A 46 -6.52 7.70 3.74
CA GLY A 46 -5.65 7.28 2.65
C GLY A 46 -4.18 7.67 2.87
N LEU A 47 -3.92 8.87 3.40
CA LEU A 47 -2.56 9.30 3.72
C LEU A 47 -1.93 8.43 4.81
N LYS A 48 -2.70 8.03 5.82
CA LYS A 48 -2.23 7.12 6.88
C LYS A 48 -1.89 5.74 6.32
N ILE A 49 -2.74 5.20 5.44
CA ILE A 49 -2.48 3.93 4.76
C ILE A 49 -1.21 4.01 3.89
N LYS A 50 -1.04 5.11 3.15
CA LYS A 50 0.17 5.33 2.33
C LYS A 50 1.43 5.32 3.19
N LYS A 51 1.44 6.04 4.32
CA LYS A 51 2.59 6.05 5.26
C LYS A 51 2.90 4.67 5.82
N GLU A 52 1.87 3.92 6.26
CA GLU A 52 2.06 2.55 6.75
C GLU A 52 2.68 1.65 5.67
N LEU A 53 2.18 1.74 4.42
CA LEU A 53 2.72 0.98 3.30
C LEU A 53 4.17 1.37 2.99
N GLU A 54 4.53 2.65 3.11
CA GLU A 54 5.91 3.13 2.95
C GLU A 54 6.84 2.63 4.05
N GLU A 55 6.36 2.57 5.30
CA GLU A 55 7.10 2.02 6.44
C GLU A 55 7.37 0.52 6.28
N LEU A 56 6.43 -0.24 5.72
CA LEU A 56 6.60 -1.69 5.48
C LEU A 56 7.59 -2.03 4.35
N VAL A 57 7.88 -1.07 3.46
CA VAL A 57 8.79 -1.27 2.32
C VAL A 57 10.21 -0.75 2.62
N LYS A 58 10.37 0.07 3.67
CA LYS A 58 11.67 0.53 4.15
C LYS A 58 12.50 -0.62 4.72
#